data_AF-A0A9X2VA23-F1
#
_entry.id   AF-A0A9X2VA23-F1
#
_cell.length_a   1.000
_cell.length_b   1.000
_cell.length_c   1.000
_cell.angle_alpha   90.00
_cell.angle_beta   90.00
_cell.angle_gamma   90.00
#
_symmetry.space_group_name_H-M   'P 1'
#
loop_
_entity.id
_entity.type
_entity.pdbx_description
1 polymer ?
#
loop_
_entity_poly.entity_id
_entity_poly.type
_entity_poly.pdbx_seq_one_letter_code
_entity_poly.pdbx_strand_id
1 'polypeptide(L)' 'MSEEEEGRQWHVAQLGAREHYAVPRSLARQDRLARFYTDAWCRMGRTILRRGPRLVRALVNRYRDDLSDERVTSWTF' A
#
# COMPACT_ATOMS: atom_id res chain seq x y z
N MET A 1 -13.15 3.03 25.08
CA MET A 1 -13.09 3.55 23.71
C MET A 1 -14.45 4.16 23.44
N SER A 2 -14.52 5.48 23.23
CA SER A 2 -15.80 6.17 22.94
C SER A 2 -16.33 5.74 21.57
N GLU A 3 -17.65 5.69 21.39
CA GLU A 3 -18.32 5.29 20.13
C GLU A 3 -17.81 6.08 18.91
N GLU A 4 -17.34 7.31 19.09
CA GLU A 4 -16.73 8.13 18.04
C GLU A 4 -15.42 7.56 17.46
N GLU A 5 -14.66 6.79 18.23
CA GLU A 5 -13.41 6.18 17.74
C GLU A 5 -13.66 4.96 16.85
N GLU A 6 -14.77 4.26 17.09
CA GLU A 6 -15.12 2.99 16.47
C GLU A 6 -15.49 3.15 14.98
N GLY A 7 -15.99 4.33 14.59
CA GLY A 7 -16.30 4.67 13.19
C GLY A 7 -15.22 5.47 12.45
N ARG A 8 -14.12 5.86 13.10
CA ARG A 8 -13.15 6.79 12.49
C ARG A 8 -12.30 6.12 11.42
N GLN A 9 -12.47 6.59 10.19
CA GLN A 9 -11.70 6.22 9.00
C GLN A 9 -10.53 7.16 8.76
N TRP A 10 -9.45 6.63 8.19
CA TRP A 10 -8.19 7.36 7.96
C TRP A 10 -7.76 7.35 6.50
N HIS A 11 -7.31 8.52 6.03
CA HIS A 11 -6.57 8.66 4.78
C HIS A 11 -5.08 8.70 5.08
N VAL A 12 -4.28 7.91 4.36
CA VAL A 12 -2.82 7.84 4.52
C VAL A 12 -2.15 8.26 3.23
N ALA A 13 -1.19 9.18 3.30
CA ALA A 13 -0.31 9.52 2.18
C ALA A 13 1.13 9.18 2.54
N GLN A 14 1.80 8.38 1.71
CA GLN A 14 3.17 7.95 1.94
C GLN A 14 3.99 7.97 0.65
N LEU A 15 5.15 8.62 0.72
CA LEU A 15 6.16 8.55 -0.32
C LEU A 15 7.01 7.28 -0.15
N GLY A 16 7.11 6.51 -1.23
CA GLY A 16 7.83 5.26 -1.33
C GLY A 16 7.18 4.11 -0.56
N ALA A 17 7.89 2.98 -0.57
CA ALA A 17 7.52 1.75 0.14
C ALA A 17 8.14 1.66 1.55
N ARG A 18 8.32 2.81 2.23
CA ARG A 18 8.89 2.88 3.58
C ARG A 18 8.08 2.01 4.54
N GLU A 19 8.80 1.37 5.47
CA GLU A 19 8.22 0.46 6.48
C GLU A 19 7.27 -0.60 5.90
N HIS A 20 7.45 -0.96 4.62
CA HIS A 20 6.54 -1.88 3.91
C HIS A 20 5.05 -1.53 4.05
N TYR A 21 4.73 -0.23 4.09
CA TYR A 21 3.38 0.29 4.29
C TYR A 21 2.76 -0.11 5.64
N ALA A 22 3.56 -0.18 6.72
CA ALA A 22 3.09 -0.62 8.04
C ALA A 22 1.84 0.13 8.53
N VAL A 23 1.78 1.46 8.37
CA VAL A 23 0.65 2.30 8.80
C VAL A 23 -0.65 1.99 8.04
N PRO A 24 -0.72 2.13 6.70
CA PRO A 24 -1.96 1.83 5.99
C PRO A 24 -2.36 0.36 6.11
N ARG A 25 -1.40 -0.58 6.21
CA ARG A 25 -1.70 -2.00 6.46
C ARG A 25 -2.35 -2.22 7.81
N SER A 26 -1.85 -1.57 8.87
CA SER A 26 -2.41 -1.71 10.22
C SER A 26 -3.83 -1.15 10.29
N LEU A 27 -4.07 -0.02 9.63
CA LEU A 27 -5.40 0.58 9.52
C LEU A 27 -6.36 -0.28 8.68
N ALA A 28 -5.90 -0.85 7.57
CA ALA A 28 -6.71 -1.73 6.73
C ALA A 28 -7.14 -3.00 7.48
N ARG A 29 -6.25 -3.61 8.28
CA ARG A 29 -6.56 -4.77 9.11
C ARG A 29 -7.60 -4.52 10.20
N GLN A 30 -7.75 -3.26 10.61
CA GLN A 30 -8.76 -2.82 11.57
C GLN A 30 -10.03 -2.31 10.87
N ASP A 31 -10.09 -2.37 9.54
CA ASP A 31 -11.12 -1.74 8.69
C ASP A 31 -11.29 -0.23 8.91
N ARG A 32 -10.18 0.45 9.23
CA ARG A 32 -10.12 1.90 9.49
C ARG A 32 -9.38 2.67 8.41
N LEU A 33 -8.96 2.01 7.33
CA LEU A 33 -8.34 2.67 6.18
C LEU A 33 -9.42 3.04 5.15
N ALA A 34 -9.66 4.34 4.98
CA ALA A 34 -10.51 4.88 3.91
C ALA A 34 -9.76 4.94 2.57
N ARG A 35 -8.52 5.45 2.56
CA ARG A 35 -7.71 5.55 1.34
C ARG A 35 -6.22 5.60 1.64
N PHE A 36 -5.43 5.00 0.76
CA PHE A 36 -3.98 5.05 0.76
C PHE A 36 -3.45 5.66 -0.53
N TYR A 37 -2.62 6.69 -0.41
CA TYR A 37 -1.97 7.40 -1.52
C TYR A 37 -0.46 7.13 -1.50
N THR A 38 0.10 6.69 -2.63
CA THR A 38 1.55 6.46 -2.73
C THR A 38 2.08 6.63 -4.16
N ASP A 39 3.32 7.07 -4.29
CA ASP A 39 4.06 7.10 -5.57
C ASP A 39 4.70 5.74 -5.90
N ALA A 40 4.62 4.76 -5.00
CA ALA A 40 5.26 3.46 -5.11
C ALA A 40 4.28 2.31 -4.87
N TRP A 41 3.54 1.90 -5.91
CA TRP A 41 2.65 0.73 -5.92
C TRP A 41 2.84 -0.08 -7.21
N CYS A 42 3.50 -1.24 -7.13
CA CYS A 42 3.86 -2.03 -8.33
C CYS A 42 3.07 -3.34 -8.43
N ARG A 43 1.82 -3.27 -8.89
CA ARG A 43 0.96 -4.46 -9.11
C ARG A 43 1.42 -5.33 -10.28
N MET A 44 1.81 -4.70 -11.38
CA MET A 44 2.05 -5.38 -12.65
C MET A 44 3.38 -6.13 -12.68
N GLY A 45 3.35 -7.35 -13.21
CA GLY A 45 4.56 -8.03 -13.65
C GLY A 45 5.42 -8.61 -12.53
N ARG A 46 4.93 -8.91 -11.31
CA ARG A 46 5.74 -9.59 -10.27
C ARG A 46 6.59 -10.75 -10.81
N THR A 47 6.04 -11.55 -11.72
CA THR A 47 6.74 -12.67 -12.38
C THR A 47 7.81 -12.22 -13.38
N ILE A 48 7.55 -11.15 -14.14
CA ILE A 48 8.46 -10.56 -15.12
C ILE A 48 9.57 -9.76 -14.40
N LEU A 49 9.19 -8.90 -13.46
CA LEU A 49 10.06 -8.11 -12.59
C LEU A 49 11.02 -8.98 -11.79
N ARG A 50 10.56 -10.16 -11.30
CA ARG A 50 11.43 -11.14 -10.61
C ARG A 50 12.58 -11.66 -11.47
N ARG A 51 12.37 -11.76 -12.79
CA ARG A 51 13.39 -12.19 -13.76
C ARG A 51 14.18 -11.02 -14.36
N GLY A 52 13.79 -9.79 -14.06
CA GLY A 52 14.43 -8.59 -14.57
C GLY A 52 15.74 -8.22 -13.88
N PRO A 53 16.41 -7.15 -14.35
CA PRO A 53 17.62 -6.57 -13.74
C PRO A 53 17.42 -6.20 -12.27
N ARG A 54 18.52 -6.04 -11.51
CA ARG A 54 18.47 -5.81 -10.04
C ARG A 54 17.59 -4.64 -9.61
N LEU A 55 17.59 -3.52 -10.35
CA LEU A 55 16.72 -2.37 -10.07
C LEU A 55 15.22 -2.72 -10.20
N VAL A 56 14.88 -3.52 -11.21
CA VAL A 56 13.50 -3.92 -11.52
C VAL A 56 13.00 -4.93 -10.48
N ARG A 57 13.87 -5.81 -9.98
CA ARG A 57 13.53 -6.72 -8.87
C ARG A 57 13.19 -5.99 -7.57
N ALA A 58 13.78 -4.82 -7.31
CA ALA A 58 13.46 -4.04 -6.11
C ALA A 58 12.00 -3.55 -6.09
N LEU A 59 11.36 -3.44 -7.26
CA LEU A 59 9.95 -3.06 -7.40
C LEU A 59 8.98 -4.18 -7.00
N VAL A 60 9.41 -5.46 -7.01
CA VAL A 60 8.58 -6.63 -6.66
C VAL A 60 8.02 -6.55 -5.24
N ASN A 61 8.73 -5.86 -4.35
CA ASN A 61 8.35 -5.71 -2.94
C ASN A 61 7.41 -4.52 -2.70
N ARG A 62 7.04 -3.76 -3.73
CA ARG A 62 6.20 -2.55 -3.67
C ARG A 62 4.71 -2.83 -3.92
N TYR A 63 4.30 -4.08 -3.76
CA TYR A 63 2.89 -4.50 -3.79
C TYR A 63 2.59 -5.37 -2.56
N ARG A 64 1.37 -5.20 -2.05
CA ARG A 64 0.82 -5.93 -0.91
C ARG A 64 -0.61 -6.31 -1.19
N ASP A 65 -0.88 -7.61 -1.13
CA ASP A 65 -2.20 -8.22 -1.29
C ASP A 65 -3.12 -7.93 -0.09
N ASP A 66 -2.55 -7.62 1.08
CA ASP A 66 -3.31 -7.24 2.27
C ASP A 66 -3.81 -5.78 2.28
N LEU A 67 -3.57 -5.02 1.20
CA LEU A 67 -4.21 -3.74 0.94
C LEU A 67 -5.07 -3.89 -0.33
N SER A 68 -6.38 -3.66 -0.19
CA SER A 68 -7.28 -3.68 -1.34
C SER A 68 -6.90 -2.59 -2.35
N ASP A 69 -6.71 -2.98 -3.62
CA ASP A 69 -6.38 -2.07 -4.72
C ASP A 69 -7.42 -0.93 -4.86
N GLU A 70 -8.68 -1.17 -4.49
CA GLU A 70 -9.76 -0.15 -4.52
C GLU A 70 -9.50 1.01 -3.54
N ARG A 71 -8.75 0.74 -2.46
CA ARG A 71 -8.38 1.72 -1.45
C ARG A 71 -7.03 2.37 -1.76
N VAL A 72 -6.30 1.93 -2.79
CA VAL A 72 -4.99 2.47 -3.15
C VAL A 72 -5.10 3.37 -4.38
N THR A 73 -4.63 4.61 -4.23
CA THR A 73 -4.38 5.52 -5.36
C THR A 73 -2.88 5.68 -5.50
N SER A 74 -2.35 5.35 -6.67
CA SER A 74 -0.92 5.45 -6.93
C SER A 74 -0.57 6.10 -8.25
N TRP A 75 0.57 6.79 -8.26
CA TRP A 75 1.10 7.46 -9.45
C TRP A 75 2.46 6.88 -9.87
N THR A 76 2.64 5.58 -9.67
CA THR A 76 3.81 4.87 -10.20
C THR A 76 3.68 4.77 -11.73
N PHE A 77 4.77 5.09 -12.42
CA PHE A 77 4.92 5.03 -13.89
C PHE A 77 4.58 3.66 -14.48
#